data_AF-A0A3B8HDV6-F1
#
_entry.id   AF-A0A3B8HDV6-F1
#
_cell.length_a   1.000
_cell.length_b   1.000
_cell.length_c   1.000
_cell.angle_alpha   90.00
_cell.angle_beta   90.00
_cell.angle_gamma   90.00
#
_symmetry.space_group_name_H-M   'P 1'
#
loop_
_entity.id
_entity.type
_entity.pdbx_description
1 polymer ?
#
loop_
_entity_poly.entity_id
_entity_poly.type
_entity_poly.pdbx_seq_one_letter_code
_entity_poly.pdbx_strand_id
1 'polypeptide(L)'
;MNIAVLSCKNIKDETCLGCHRCLMGFDKKEGEFARYQGTDAKMRAFLHCGGCPGTSPVLRLVGLKAWMAPMGETIDAVHIGTCLLDNCPHKDTIIQKVKAKAGVEVIEGSHPYRPVQVFGQ
;
A
#
# COMPACT_ATOMS: atom_id res chain seq x y z
N MET A 1 1.21 13.98 8.21
CA MET A 1 2.00 12.91 7.54
C MET A 1 1.30 12.42 6.27
N ASN A 2 1.99 12.19 5.16
CA ASN A 2 1.43 11.80 3.86
C ASN A 2 1.74 10.35 3.53
N ILE A 3 0.70 9.53 3.32
CA ILE A 3 0.83 8.08 3.22
C ILE A 3 0.46 7.60 1.81
N ALA A 4 1.24 6.66 1.28
CA ALA A 4 0.88 5.92 0.07
C ALA A 4 0.75 4.42 0.36
N VAL A 5 -0.06 3.71 -0.43
CA VAL A 5 -0.17 2.24 -0.35
C VAL A 5 0.26 1.61 -1.68
N LEU A 6 1.23 0.70 -1.63
CA LEU A 6 1.64 -0.14 -2.76
C LEU A 6 0.92 -1.49 -2.70
N SER A 7 0.10 -1.77 -3.70
CA SER A 7 -0.79 -2.94 -3.76
C SER A 7 -0.43 -3.94 -4.87
N CYS A 8 -1.10 -5.08 -4.90
CA CYS A 8 -1.01 -6.02 -6.01
C CYS A 8 -1.87 -5.52 -7.20
N LYS A 9 -1.29 -5.46 -8.40
CA LYS A 9 -2.01 -5.04 -9.63
C LYS A 9 -3.18 -5.98 -9.98
N ASN A 10 -3.01 -7.27 -9.74
CA ASN A 10 -3.99 -8.30 -10.14
C ASN A 10 -5.11 -8.51 -9.11
N ILE A 11 -5.02 -7.87 -7.94
CA ILE A 11 -6.03 -7.99 -6.88
C ILE A 11 -6.70 -6.63 -6.63
N LYS A 12 -5.93 -5.54 -6.64
CA LYS A 12 -6.46 -4.19 -6.44
C LYS A 12 -7.38 -3.82 -7.60
N ASP A 13 -8.63 -3.53 -7.23
CA ASP A 13 -9.76 -3.14 -8.09
C ASP A 13 -10.37 -4.29 -8.91
N GLU A 14 -9.91 -5.52 -8.71
CA GLU A 14 -10.46 -6.73 -9.34
C GLU A 14 -11.26 -7.57 -8.32
N THR A 15 -10.59 -8.01 -7.26
CA THR A 15 -11.22 -8.83 -6.19
C THR A 15 -11.27 -8.07 -4.88
N CYS A 16 -10.21 -7.33 -4.57
CA CYS A 16 -10.26 -6.34 -3.52
C CYS A 16 -10.69 -5.03 -4.17
N LEU A 17 -11.78 -4.42 -3.71
CA LEU A 17 -12.09 -3.02 -3.99
C LEU A 17 -11.06 -2.17 -3.23
N GLY A 18 -9.81 -2.23 -3.69
CA GLY A 18 -8.60 -1.99 -2.90
C GLY A 18 -8.47 -0.55 -2.45
N CYS A 19 -9.19 0.35 -3.11
CA CYS A 19 -9.37 1.72 -2.70
C CYS A 19 -10.32 1.82 -1.50
N HIS A 20 -11.42 1.05 -1.42
CA HIS A 20 -12.34 1.13 -0.29
C HIS A 20 -11.78 0.51 1.00
N ARG A 21 -11.25 -0.72 0.96
CA ARG A 21 -10.78 -1.40 2.19
C ARG A 21 -9.56 -0.73 2.81
N CYS A 22 -8.58 -0.31 2.01
CA CYS A 22 -7.43 0.42 2.53
C CYS A 22 -7.84 1.82 3.03
N LEU A 23 -8.74 2.52 2.34
CA LEU A 23 -9.22 3.84 2.76
C LEU A 23 -10.00 3.75 4.08
N MET A 24 -10.96 2.82 4.19
CA MET A 24 -11.71 2.65 5.43
C MET A 24 -10.83 2.21 6.60
N GLY A 25 -9.87 1.31 6.35
CA GLY A 25 -8.90 0.93 7.37
C GLY A 25 -8.04 2.11 7.81
N PHE A 26 -7.68 3.01 6.88
CA PHE A 26 -6.95 4.23 7.20
C PHE A 26 -7.78 5.25 7.97
N ASP A 27 -9.04 5.48 7.58
CA ASP A 27 -9.95 6.42 8.22
C ASP A 27 -10.28 5.98 9.65
N LYS A 28 -10.53 4.68 9.83
CA LYS A 28 -10.78 4.08 11.15
C LYS A 28 -9.52 3.79 11.96
N LYS A 29 -8.33 3.99 11.37
CA LYS A 29 -7.02 3.71 11.99
C LYS A 29 -6.93 2.26 12.49
N GLU A 30 -7.31 1.31 11.63
CA GLU A 30 -7.30 -0.12 11.93
C GLU A 30 -6.13 -0.85 11.25
N GLY A 31 -5.72 -1.99 11.83
CA GLY A 31 -4.58 -2.76 11.33
C GLY A 31 -3.27 -1.98 11.47
N GLU A 32 -2.45 -1.99 10.43
CA GLU A 32 -1.17 -1.25 10.44
C GLU A 32 -1.35 0.27 10.43
N PHE A 33 -2.56 0.78 10.18
CA PHE A 33 -2.86 2.21 10.27
C PHE A 33 -3.11 2.69 11.71
N ALA A 34 -3.23 1.80 12.70
CA ALA A 34 -3.42 2.16 14.11
C ALA A 34 -2.29 3.04 14.65
N ARG A 35 -1.07 2.92 14.11
CA ARG A 35 0.07 3.80 14.42
C ARG A 35 -0.17 5.28 14.12
N TYR A 36 -1.20 5.60 13.32
CA TYR A 36 -1.57 6.97 12.98
C TYR A 36 -2.70 7.52 13.85
N GLN A 37 -3.14 6.80 14.88
CA GLN A 37 -4.15 7.26 15.83
C GLN A 37 -3.70 8.59 16.47
N GLY A 38 -4.61 9.59 16.49
CA GLY A 38 -4.31 10.91 17.04
C GLY A 38 -3.35 11.77 16.20
N THR A 39 -3.01 11.36 14.98
CA THR A 39 -2.18 12.14 14.04
C THR A 39 -3.01 12.75 12.92
N ASP A 40 -2.45 13.73 12.22
CA ASP A 40 -3.03 14.38 11.04
C ASP A 40 -2.73 13.61 9.73
N ALA A 41 -2.40 12.32 9.82
CA ALA A 41 -1.99 11.54 8.67
C ALA A 41 -3.07 11.53 7.57
N LYS A 42 -2.64 11.67 6.31
CA LYS A 42 -3.50 11.71 5.12
C LYS A 42 -3.09 10.64 4.13
N MET A 43 -4.06 9.87 3.63
CA MET A 43 -3.87 8.98 2.50
C MET A 43 -3.77 9.81 1.22
N ARG A 44 -2.67 9.67 0.47
CA ARG A 44 -2.39 10.49 -0.73
C ARG A 44 -2.36 9.70 -2.02
N ALA A 45 -2.01 8.41 -1.97
CA ALA A 45 -1.86 7.63 -3.18
C ALA A 45 -2.09 6.13 -2.98
N PHE A 46 -2.66 5.51 -4.02
CA PHE A 46 -2.68 4.06 -4.21
C PHE A 46 -1.89 3.72 -5.46
N LEU A 47 -0.87 2.87 -5.29
CA LEU A 47 -0.01 2.38 -6.37
C LEU A 47 -0.11 0.86 -6.46
N HIS A 48 0.45 0.28 -7.51
CA HIS A 48 0.51 -1.17 -7.69
C HIS A 48 1.92 -1.64 -8.09
N CYS A 49 2.24 -2.91 -7.79
CA CYS A 49 3.55 -3.52 -8.08
C CYS A 49 3.87 -3.72 -9.58
N GLY A 50 2.89 -3.52 -10.47
CA GLY A 50 3.11 -3.63 -11.93
C GLY A 50 2.59 -4.92 -12.56
N GLY A 51 2.04 -5.84 -11.76
CA GLY A 51 1.61 -7.17 -12.21
C GLY A 51 2.74 -8.18 -12.07
N CYS A 52 2.39 -9.47 -11.99
CA CYS A 52 3.34 -10.55 -11.75
C CYS A 52 4.45 -10.56 -12.82
N PRO A 53 5.74 -10.67 -12.43
CA PRO A 53 6.26 -11.00 -11.09
C PRO A 53 6.57 -9.79 -10.17
N GLY A 54 5.97 -8.63 -10.41
CA GLY A 54 6.30 -7.36 -9.75
C GLY A 54 7.23 -6.50 -10.62
N THR A 55 6.79 -6.24 -11.86
CA THR A 55 7.63 -5.67 -12.93
C THR A 55 8.05 -4.22 -12.71
N SER A 56 7.28 -3.42 -11.96
CA SER A 56 7.48 -1.97 -11.92
C SER A 56 7.18 -1.27 -10.57
N PRO A 57 7.34 -1.89 -9.38
CA PRO A 57 7.00 -1.24 -8.13
C PRO A 57 7.79 0.06 -7.90
N VAL A 58 9.09 0.07 -8.24
CA VAL A 58 9.96 1.24 -8.10
C VAL A 58 9.63 2.32 -9.15
N LEU A 59 9.42 1.93 -10.42
CA LEU A 59 9.06 2.88 -11.47
C LEU A 59 7.72 3.58 -11.18
N ARG A 60 6.77 2.89 -10.54
CA ARG A 60 5.50 3.50 -10.12
C ARG A 60 5.70 4.54 -9.01
N LEU A 61 6.63 4.32 -8.08
CA LEU A 61 7.02 5.32 -7.08
C LEU A 61 7.73 6.52 -7.71
N VAL A 62 8.62 6.29 -8.68
CA VAL A 62 9.27 7.37 -9.46
C VAL A 62 8.22 8.21 -10.18
N GLY A 63 7.25 7.57 -10.84
CA GLY A 63 6.15 8.27 -11.50
C GLY A 63 5.29 9.09 -10.53
N LEU A 64 4.97 8.54 -9.35
CA LEU A 64 4.26 9.28 -8.31
C LEU A 64 5.04 10.52 -7.87
N LYS A 65 6.33 10.37 -7.54
CA LYS A 65 7.20 11.49 -7.16
C LYS A 65 7.25 12.57 -8.24
N ALA A 66 7.40 12.18 -9.51
CA ALA A 66 7.46 13.11 -10.62
C ALA A 66 6.16 13.91 -10.78
N TRP A 67 5.00 13.29 -10.54
CA TRP A 67 3.70 13.95 -10.57
C TRP A 67 3.50 14.91 -9.39
N MET A 68 3.98 14.53 -8.21
CA MET A 68 3.84 15.31 -6.97
C MET A 68 4.79 16.52 -6.91
N ALA A 69 5.97 16.43 -7.53
CA ALA A 69 7.02 17.44 -7.40
C ALA A 69 6.60 18.88 -7.81
N PRO A 70 5.88 19.11 -8.94
CA PRO A 70 5.44 20.45 -9.32
C PRO A 70 4.46 21.09 -8.33
N MET A 71 3.76 20.28 -7.52
CA MET A 71 2.80 20.73 -6.52
C MET A 71 3.41 20.84 -5.11
N GLY A 72 4.69 20.51 -4.94
CA GLY A 72 5.37 20.51 -3.64
C GLY A 72 4.86 19.44 -2.67
N GLU A 73 4.21 18.39 -3.18
CA GLU A 73 3.67 17.31 -2.33
C GLU A 73 4.74 16.26 -2.00
N THR A 74 4.61 15.61 -0.85
CA THR A 74 5.53 14.57 -0.38
C THR A 74 4.80 13.30 0.05
N ILE A 75 5.51 12.18 0.10
CA ILE A 75 5.11 10.96 0.81
C ILE A 75 6.11 10.76 1.95
N ASP A 76 5.62 10.46 3.13
CA ASP A 76 6.43 10.21 4.33
C ASP A 76 6.56 8.70 4.63
N ALA A 77 5.57 7.90 4.22
CA ALA A 77 5.63 6.45 4.33
C ALA A 77 4.85 5.73 3.22
N VAL A 78 5.34 4.55 2.84
CA VAL A 78 4.71 3.63 1.89
C VAL A 78 4.29 2.36 2.63
N HIS A 79 2.99 2.13 2.73
CA HIS A 79 2.43 0.87 3.22
C HIS A 79 2.41 -0.17 2.10
N ILE A 80 2.80 -1.39 2.41
CA ILE A 80 2.61 -2.55 1.53
C ILE A 80 1.21 -3.10 1.80
N GLY A 81 0.35 -3.06 0.79
CA GLY A 81 -1.04 -3.47 0.93
C GLY A 81 -1.16 -4.94 1.33
N THR A 82 -2.14 -5.24 2.20
CA THR A 82 -2.47 -6.60 2.65
C THR A 82 -2.64 -7.58 1.49
N CYS A 83 -3.24 -7.14 0.37
CA CYS A 83 -3.39 -7.95 -0.83
C CYS A 83 -2.04 -8.40 -1.43
N LEU A 84 -0.99 -7.58 -1.35
CA LEU A 84 0.34 -7.93 -1.82
C LEU A 84 1.06 -8.82 -0.81
N LEU A 85 0.99 -8.50 0.49
CA LEU A 85 1.66 -9.27 1.54
C LEU A 85 1.14 -10.71 1.66
N ASP A 86 -0.17 -10.89 1.57
CA ASP A 86 -0.76 -12.19 1.88
C ASP A 86 -0.78 -13.13 0.66
N ASN A 87 -0.87 -12.58 -0.56
CA ASN A 87 -1.15 -13.39 -1.76
C ASN A 87 -0.02 -13.40 -2.80
N CYS A 88 1.01 -12.55 -2.68
CA CYS A 88 2.04 -12.46 -3.71
C CYS A 88 3.21 -13.43 -3.45
N PRO A 89 3.52 -14.36 -4.37
CA PRO A 89 4.69 -15.23 -4.24
C PRO A 89 6.02 -14.48 -4.40
N HIS A 90 5.99 -13.25 -4.92
CA HIS A 90 7.18 -12.41 -5.12
C HIS A 90 7.27 -11.27 -4.10
N LYS A 91 6.51 -11.33 -3.01
CA LYS A 91 6.41 -10.23 -2.04
C LYS A 91 7.77 -9.79 -1.50
N ASP A 92 8.63 -10.73 -1.12
CA ASP A 92 9.91 -10.41 -0.49
C ASP A 92 10.82 -9.62 -1.46
N THR A 93 10.94 -10.10 -2.70
CA THR A 93 11.67 -9.40 -3.76
C THR A 93 11.11 -8.00 -4.03
N ILE A 94 9.78 -7.85 -4.06
CA ILE A 94 9.14 -6.55 -4.27
C ILE A 94 9.42 -5.62 -3.09
N ILE A 95 9.21 -6.08 -1.86
CA ILE A 95 9.41 -5.29 -0.62
C ILE A 95 10.88 -4.88 -0.50
N GLN A 96 11.82 -5.78 -0.76
CA GLN A 96 13.25 -5.46 -0.75
C GLN A 96 13.60 -4.38 -1.77
N LYS A 97 13.12 -4.49 -3.02
CA LYS A 97 13.35 -3.46 -4.06
C LYS A 97 12.77 -2.11 -3.65
N VAL A 98 11.59 -2.10 -3.03
CA VAL A 98 10.92 -0.87 -2.58
C VAL A 98 11.67 -0.26 -1.40
N LYS A 99 12.00 -1.04 -0.35
CA LYS A 99 12.83 -0.60 0.79
C LYS A 99 14.17 -0.01 0.34
N ALA A 100 14.82 -0.62 -0.65
CA ALA A 100 16.10 -0.16 -1.16
C ALA A 100 16.04 1.17 -1.94
N LYS A 101 14.85 1.60 -2.42
CA LYS A 101 14.73 2.72 -3.37
C LYS A 101 13.71 3.80 -2.98
N ALA A 102 12.80 3.53 -2.02
CA ALA A 102 11.73 4.45 -1.67
C ALA A 102 12.23 5.74 -1.00
N GLY A 103 13.33 5.66 -0.22
CA GLY A 103 13.88 6.82 0.50
C GLY A 103 12.99 7.32 1.65
N VAL A 104 11.95 6.58 2.00
CA VAL A 104 10.96 6.85 3.05
C VAL A 104 10.66 5.55 3.80
N GLU A 105 9.95 5.63 4.93
CA GLU A 105 9.58 4.42 5.68
C GLU A 105 8.72 3.50 4.82
N VAL A 106 9.05 2.20 4.80
CA VAL A 106 8.24 1.18 4.12
C VAL A 106 7.67 0.26 5.17
N ILE A 107 6.36 0.33 5.33
CA ILE A 107 5.61 -0.35 6.39
C ILE A 107 4.90 -1.55 5.78
N GLU A 108 5.10 -2.73 6.35
CA GLU A 108 4.46 -3.94 5.87
C GLU A 108 3.06 -4.06 6.45
N GLY A 109 2.04 -3.86 5.62
CA GLY A 109 0.64 -4.13 5.91
C GLY A 109 -0.23 -2.90 5.71
N SER A 110 -1.54 -3.11 5.59
CA SER A 110 -2.51 -2.02 5.51
C SER A 110 -3.70 -2.30 6.43
N HIS A 111 -4.87 -2.58 5.86
CA HIS A 111 -6.07 -2.89 6.64
C HIS A 111 -6.07 -4.35 7.15
N PRO A 112 -6.81 -4.65 8.23
CA PRO A 112 -6.89 -6.00 8.78
C PRO A 112 -7.98 -6.87 8.12
N TYR A 113 -8.87 -6.28 7.31
CA TYR A 113 -10.06 -6.97 6.77
C TYR A 113 -9.72 -8.20 5.91
N ARG A 114 -10.02 -9.39 6.45
CA ARG A 114 -9.89 -10.70 5.80
C ARG A 114 -11.11 -11.55 6.19
N PRO A 115 -11.64 -12.39 5.29
CA PRO A 115 -12.61 -13.41 5.69
C PRO A 115 -11.97 -14.31 6.74
N VAL A 116 -12.55 -14.39 7.93
CA VAL A 116 -12.05 -15.27 9.02
C VAL A 116 -12.47 -16.71 8.76
N GLN A 117 -13.69 -16.88 8.25
CA GLN A 117 -14.23 -18.16 7.82
C GLN A 117 -15.13 -17.94 6.60
N VAL A 118 -15.11 -18.89 5.66
CA VAL A 118 -15.94 -18.83 4.44
C VAL A 118 -17.15 -19.76 4.54
N PHE A 119 -17.07 -20.83 5.33
CA PHE A 119 -18.11 -21.86 5.42
C PHE A 119 -18.57 -22.21 6.86
N GLY A 120 -18.25 -21.38 7.87
CA GLY A 120 -18.61 -21.65 9.28
C GLY A 120 -17.76 -22.77 9.93
N GLN A 121 -17.67 -22.89 11.24
CA GLN A 121 -18.62 -22.51 12.31
C GLN A 121 -18.39 -21.15 12.99
#